data_AF-A0A9D5FAS0-F1
#
_entry.id   AF-A0A9D5FAS0-F1
#
_cell.length_a   1.000
_cell.length_b   1.000
_cell.length_c   1.000
_cell.angle_alpha   90.00
_cell.angle_beta   90.00
_cell.angle_gamma   90.00
#
_symmetry.space_group_name_H-M   'P 1'
#
loop_
_entity.id
_entity.type
_entity.pdbx_description
1 polymer ?
#
loop_
_entity_poly.entity_id
_entity_poly.type
_entity_poly.pdbx_seq_one_letter_code
_entity_poly.pdbx_strand_id
1 'polypeptide(L)'
;MHPAVTTLERYRLRAPATLPAANDSGLRIIKGRTYADIGAGEIVQVRQSVPTGEYRATLVSELKASGPELFFDPQSATWKPGRAQRLGNRGTVIDIDIDALIHQVRNHSAKKQRVHTGLNDAFERKTASDAQLVARGLKQFAPEEAALIRSELRVVEGIFADAAHVAGLNDTETAAVHESFFGSEHRAVASQVAESVARGLALSREYQGRWGEEKFLGVDTDTNSEAWMYKGDFHGRFFLNRKYMRQGELSMSLGHEMLHTNRIDRFHAIGPNAADFFYLDGDMRSLLGGDSPTLYDVAERGVSELIMRGGLTVDYLNAFSDYHDSFLFGISDYLGIGDDLDLKTAVKLFNANPLMRAHMASNNADSIIYAAKSMQVLHRAKTEYAWLDSLIHD
;
A
#
# COMPACT_ATOMS: atom_id res chain seq x y z
N MET A 1 31.87 -22.31 17.75
CA MET A 1 30.45 -21.94 17.53
C MET A 1 29.61 -22.72 18.53
N HIS A 2 28.97 -22.04 19.48
CA HIS A 2 27.99 -22.69 20.36
C HIS A 2 26.66 -22.83 19.60
N PRO A 3 25.91 -23.93 19.78
CA PRO A 3 24.63 -24.13 19.11
C PRO A 3 23.64 -23.04 19.57
N ALA A 4 22.92 -22.43 18.63
CA ALA A 4 21.84 -21.51 18.95
C ALA A 4 20.74 -22.30 19.66
N VAL A 5 20.47 -21.96 20.92
CA VAL A 5 19.34 -22.51 21.66
C VAL A 5 18.07 -21.95 21.02
N THR A 6 17.32 -22.78 20.31
CA THR A 6 16.09 -22.40 19.60
C THR A 6 14.84 -22.48 20.46
N THR A 7 14.95 -22.96 21.71
CA THR A 7 13.79 -23.22 22.57
C THR A 7 13.80 -22.33 23.83
N LEU A 8 12.60 -21.90 24.24
CA LEU A 8 12.40 -21.05 25.42
C LEU A 8 12.32 -21.82 26.74
N GLU A 9 12.27 -23.16 26.71
CA GLU A 9 11.95 -24.02 27.86
C GLU A 9 12.79 -23.71 29.12
N ARG A 10 14.08 -23.45 28.93
CA ARG A 10 15.01 -23.16 30.03
C ARG A 10 14.91 -21.74 30.59
N TYR A 11 14.24 -20.84 29.88
CA TYR A 11 14.14 -19.42 30.23
C TYR A 11 12.76 -19.03 30.76
N ARG A 12 11.78 -19.94 30.71
CA ARG A 12 10.40 -19.67 31.16
C ARG A 12 10.34 -19.48 32.67
N LEU A 13 9.64 -18.44 33.09
CA LEU A 13 9.35 -18.13 34.48
C LEU A 13 7.83 -18.00 34.63
N ARG A 14 7.32 -18.43 35.77
CA ARG A 14 5.92 -18.18 36.13
C ARG A 14 5.76 -16.73 36.56
N ALA A 15 4.75 -16.06 36.01
CA ALA A 15 4.41 -14.71 36.40
C ALA A 15 4.08 -14.59 37.91
N PRO A 16 4.56 -13.56 38.60
CA PRO A 16 4.09 -13.22 39.94
C PRO A 16 2.59 -12.88 39.94
N ALA A 17 1.91 -13.05 41.09
CA ALA A 17 0.47 -12.78 41.23
C ALA A 17 0.08 -11.33 40.91
N THR A 18 1.01 -10.39 41.08
CA THR A 18 0.86 -8.98 40.69
C THR A 18 1.93 -8.61 39.67
N LEU A 19 1.53 -8.51 38.40
CA LEU A 19 2.40 -8.08 37.30
C LEU A 19 2.27 -6.57 37.07
N PRO A 20 3.38 -5.80 37.05
CA PRO A 20 3.38 -4.43 36.56
C PRO A 20 2.96 -4.37 35.09
N ALA A 21 2.27 -3.31 34.67
CA ALA A 21 1.88 -3.13 33.26
C ALA A 21 3.10 -3.19 32.32
N ALA A 22 2.91 -3.77 31.13
CA ALA A 22 3.91 -3.71 30.07
C ALA A 22 4.05 -2.26 29.56
N ASN A 23 5.26 -1.90 29.13
CA ASN A 23 5.54 -0.62 28.48
C ASN A 23 5.09 -0.64 27.01
N ASP A 24 5.28 0.48 26.31
CA ASP A 24 4.90 0.66 24.90
C ASP A 24 5.55 -0.34 23.93
N SER A 25 6.57 -1.08 24.38
CA SER A 25 7.21 -2.16 23.61
C SER A 25 6.73 -3.56 24.00
N GLY A 26 5.71 -3.68 24.85
CA GLY A 26 5.23 -4.99 25.34
C GLY A 26 6.17 -5.65 26.36
N LEU A 27 7.03 -4.88 27.02
CA LEU A 27 8.00 -5.36 28.01
C LEU A 27 7.67 -4.86 29.42
N ARG A 28 7.88 -5.71 30.42
CA ARG A 28 7.63 -5.39 31.84
C ARG A 28 8.94 -5.14 32.57
N ILE A 29 8.97 -4.15 33.46
CA ILE A 29 10.12 -3.92 34.35
C ILE A 29 9.75 -4.39 35.76
N ILE A 30 10.41 -5.45 36.22
CA ILE A 30 10.21 -6.01 37.57
C ILE A 30 11.56 -5.93 38.29
N LYS A 31 11.63 -5.14 39.37
CA LYS A 31 12.86 -4.94 40.18
C LYS A 31 14.09 -4.55 39.32
N GLY A 32 13.89 -3.66 38.35
CA GLY A 32 14.96 -3.17 37.46
C GLY A 32 15.40 -4.14 36.37
N ARG A 33 14.68 -5.25 36.17
CA ARG A 33 14.94 -6.23 35.10
C ARG A 33 13.80 -6.25 34.10
N THR A 34 14.12 -6.46 32.84
CA THR A 34 13.17 -6.47 31.74
C THR A 34 12.66 -7.89 31.49
N TYR A 35 11.34 -8.03 31.38
CA TYR A 35 10.65 -9.29 31.14
C TYR A 35 9.70 -9.15 29.94
N ALA A 36 9.55 -10.22 29.19
CA ALA A 36 8.63 -10.37 28.07
C ALA A 36 7.57 -11.42 28.41
N ASP A 37 6.31 -11.16 28.10
CA ASP A 37 5.24 -12.16 28.21
C ASP A 37 5.33 -13.12 27.03
N ILE A 38 5.34 -14.43 27.27
CA ILE A 38 5.45 -15.46 26.21
C ILE A 38 4.22 -16.37 26.12
N GLY A 39 3.23 -16.13 26.99
CA GLY A 39 2.01 -16.90 27.11
C GLY A 39 1.22 -16.51 28.36
N ALA A 40 0.03 -17.09 28.55
CA ALA A 40 -0.83 -16.78 29.69
C ALA A 40 -0.15 -17.14 31.03
N GLY A 41 0.33 -16.14 31.76
CA GLY A 41 1.03 -16.31 33.04
C GLY A 41 2.48 -16.81 32.92
N GLU A 42 3.04 -16.82 31.71
CA GLU A 42 4.43 -17.19 31.45
C GLU A 42 5.23 -15.97 30.98
N ILE A 43 6.37 -15.71 31.62
CA ILE A 43 7.28 -14.62 31.28
C ILE A 43 8.71 -15.12 31.09
N VAL A 44 9.52 -14.36 30.36
CA VAL A 44 10.96 -14.61 30.21
C VAL A 44 11.74 -13.32 30.47
N GLN A 45 12.88 -13.41 31.14
CA GLN A 45 13.76 -12.25 31.28
C GLN A 45 14.49 -12.00 29.96
N VAL A 46 14.57 -10.74 29.52
CA VAL A 46 15.21 -10.36 28.27
C VAL A 46 16.30 -9.31 28.47
N ARG A 47 17.29 -9.30 27.57
CA ARG A 47 18.27 -8.23 27.44
C ARG A 47 18.42 -7.83 25.98
N GLN A 48 18.60 -6.54 25.75
CA GLN A 48 18.80 -6.00 24.43
C GLN A 48 20.26 -6.23 23.97
N SER A 49 20.41 -6.71 22.74
CA SER A 49 21.70 -6.86 22.05
C SER A 49 22.16 -5.48 21.57
N VAL A 50 23.31 -4.98 22.06
CA VAL A 50 23.84 -3.65 21.71
C VAL A 50 24.08 -3.46 20.20
N PRO A 51 24.55 -4.46 19.43
CA PRO A 51 24.78 -4.29 17.99
C PRO A 51 23.51 -4.26 17.13
N THR A 52 22.43 -4.92 17.54
CA THR A 52 21.24 -5.14 16.68
C THR A 52 19.95 -4.54 17.26
N GLY A 53 19.95 -4.13 18.52
CA GLY A 53 18.75 -3.65 19.21
C GLY A 53 17.73 -4.74 19.54
N GLU A 54 18.01 -6.00 19.24
CA GLU A 54 17.10 -7.14 19.41
C GLU A 54 17.06 -7.64 20.85
N TYR A 55 15.91 -8.15 21.30
CA TYR A 55 15.75 -8.72 22.63
C TYR A 55 16.05 -10.22 22.61
N ARG A 56 16.95 -10.67 23.48
CA ARG A 56 17.27 -12.09 23.69
C ARG A 56 16.86 -12.55 25.08
N ALA A 57 16.33 -13.77 25.16
CA ALA A 57 16.09 -14.45 26.42
C ALA A 57 17.40 -14.61 27.22
N THR A 58 17.34 -14.40 28.53
CA THR A 58 18.51 -14.50 29.41
C THR A 58 18.13 -15.05 30.77
N LEU A 59 19.04 -15.81 31.39
CA LEU A 59 18.94 -16.21 32.79
C LEU A 59 19.55 -15.15 33.71
N VAL A 60 19.11 -15.15 34.97
CA VAL A 60 19.68 -14.28 36.01
C VAL A 60 21.18 -14.55 36.23
N SER A 61 21.60 -15.80 36.07
CA SER A 61 22.99 -16.25 36.20
C SER A 61 23.87 -15.90 34.99
N GLU A 62 23.29 -15.41 33.90
CA GLU A 62 24.03 -15.11 32.68
C GLU A 62 24.54 -13.67 32.67
N LEU A 63 25.84 -13.50 32.40
CA LEU A 63 26.42 -12.17 32.19
C LEU A 63 26.06 -11.60 30.80
N LYS A 64 25.98 -12.46 29.79
CA LYS A 64 25.56 -12.15 28.42
C LYS A 64 24.33 -12.99 28.07
N ALA A 65 23.32 -12.38 27.45
CA ALA A 65 22.11 -13.09 27.03
C ALA A 65 22.47 -14.19 26.02
N SER A 66 22.22 -15.45 26.39
CA SER A 66 22.59 -16.62 25.56
C SER A 66 21.40 -17.32 24.91
N GLY A 67 20.18 -16.94 25.28
CA GLY A 67 18.94 -17.55 24.81
C GLY A 67 18.48 -17.11 23.42
N PRO A 68 17.34 -17.65 22.95
CA PRO A 68 16.77 -17.30 21.65
C PRO A 68 16.42 -15.82 21.59
N GLU A 69 16.51 -15.26 20.38
CA GLU A 69 15.95 -13.96 20.04
C GLU A 69 14.43 -14.03 20.07
N LEU A 70 13.82 -12.97 20.59
CA LEU A 70 12.39 -12.84 20.76
C LEU A 70 11.87 -11.66 19.96
N PHE A 71 10.70 -11.86 19.37
CA PHE A 71 9.97 -10.85 18.62
C PHE A 71 8.59 -10.68 19.24
N PHE A 72 8.15 -9.43 19.37
CA PHE A 72 6.83 -9.12 19.86
C PHE A 72 5.79 -9.40 18.77
N ASP A 73 4.85 -10.27 19.06
CA ASP A 73 3.66 -10.52 18.24
C ASP A 73 2.53 -9.61 18.74
N PRO A 74 2.16 -8.56 17.98
CA PRO A 74 1.13 -7.61 18.39
C PRO A 74 -0.27 -8.22 18.43
N GLN A 75 -0.57 -9.29 17.69
CA GLN A 75 -1.89 -9.94 17.68
C GLN A 75 -2.16 -10.67 19.00
N SER A 76 -1.15 -11.37 19.53
CA SER A 76 -1.26 -12.09 20.80
C SER A 76 -0.77 -11.29 22.01
N ALA A 77 -0.16 -10.12 21.80
CA ALA A 77 0.58 -9.35 22.80
C ALA A 77 1.64 -10.19 23.56
N THR A 78 2.22 -11.18 22.89
CA THR A 78 3.26 -12.06 23.46
C THR A 78 4.52 -12.07 22.61
N TRP A 79 5.64 -12.45 23.20
CA TRP A 79 6.94 -12.57 22.56
C TRP A 79 7.21 -14.01 22.16
N LYS A 80 7.68 -14.23 20.93
CA LYS A 80 7.92 -15.57 20.36
C LYS A 80 9.37 -15.73 19.87
N PRO A 81 9.96 -16.94 19.95
CA PRO A 81 11.30 -17.21 19.44
C PRO A 81 11.31 -17.37 17.91
N GLY A 82 12.29 -16.75 17.23
CA GLY A 82 12.52 -16.97 15.80
C GLY A 82 12.06 -15.83 14.87
N ARG A 83 12.65 -15.82 13.67
CA ARG A 83 12.76 -14.69 12.73
C ARG A 83 11.41 -14.22 12.18
N ALA A 84 11.05 -12.97 12.47
CA ALA A 84 10.19 -12.20 11.57
C ALA A 84 10.98 -11.94 10.27
N GLN A 85 10.55 -12.56 9.17
CA GLN A 85 11.22 -12.44 7.88
C GLN A 85 11.05 -11.00 7.37
N ARG A 86 12.17 -10.31 7.13
CA ARG A 86 12.24 -8.98 6.50
C ARG A 86 12.46 -9.09 4.99
N LEU A 87 11.58 -8.39 4.27
CA LEU A 87 11.70 -7.56 3.07
C LEU A 87 12.54 -8.07 1.90
N GLY A 88 11.90 -8.85 1.01
CA GLY A 88 12.03 -8.71 -0.44
C GLY A 88 11.06 -7.62 -0.90
N ASN A 89 11.62 -6.50 -1.34
CA ASN A 89 10.96 -5.19 -1.38
C ASN A 89 10.67 -4.79 -2.84
N ARG A 90 9.39 -4.67 -3.16
CA ARG A 90 8.82 -4.04 -4.37
C ARG A 90 7.38 -3.71 -3.97
N GLY A 91 6.97 -2.47 -4.22
CA GLY A 91 5.63 -1.92 -3.99
C GLY A 91 4.88 -2.53 -2.81
N THR A 92 5.01 -1.97 -1.62
CA THR A 92 4.17 -2.40 -0.49
C THR A 92 3.65 -1.18 0.25
N VAL A 93 2.38 -0.85 0.02
CA VAL A 93 1.59 -0.07 0.96
C VAL A 93 1.57 -0.84 2.28
N ILE A 94 2.02 -0.19 3.36
CA ILE A 94 2.04 -0.82 4.69
C ILE A 94 0.71 -0.51 5.37
N ASP A 95 -0.21 -1.48 5.36
CA ASP A 95 -1.51 -1.39 6.02
C ASP A 95 -1.30 -1.33 7.54
N ILE A 96 -1.98 -0.38 8.20
CA ILE A 96 -1.97 -0.25 9.67
C ILE A 96 -3.43 -0.27 10.13
N ASP A 97 -3.67 -1.10 11.15
CA ASP A 97 -4.93 -1.23 11.88
C ASP A 97 -5.46 0.14 12.36
N ILE A 98 -6.65 0.49 11.88
CA ILE A 98 -7.34 1.77 12.09
C ILE A 98 -7.68 1.98 13.57
N ASP A 99 -7.91 0.90 14.33
CA ASP A 99 -8.34 1.00 15.73
C ASP A 99 -7.17 1.35 16.66
N ALA A 100 -5.94 0.93 16.32
CA ALA A 100 -4.73 1.32 17.03
C ALA A 100 -4.41 2.83 16.85
N LEU A 101 -4.69 3.37 15.66
CA LEU A 101 -4.42 4.78 15.32
C LEU A 101 -5.43 5.73 16.01
N ILE A 102 -6.71 5.37 16.06
CA ILE A 102 -7.75 6.14 16.78
C ILE A 102 -7.42 6.23 18.28
N HIS A 103 -6.87 5.17 18.87
CA HIS A 103 -6.43 5.17 20.26
C HIS A 103 -5.20 6.06 20.51
N GLN A 104 -4.23 6.09 19.59
CA GLN A 104 -3.07 7.00 19.68
C GLN A 104 -3.45 8.48 19.53
N VAL A 105 -4.39 8.82 18.64
CA VAL A 105 -4.86 10.20 18.43
C VAL A 105 -5.58 10.73 19.66
N ARG A 106 -6.39 9.91 20.33
CA ARG A 106 -7.07 10.31 21.59
C ARG A 106 -6.12 10.57 22.74
N ASN A 107 -5.04 9.79 22.88
CA ASN A 107 -4.08 9.95 23.97
C ASN A 107 -3.16 11.19 23.79
N HIS A 108 -2.99 11.70 22.57
CA HIS A 108 -2.22 12.92 22.30
C HIS A 108 -3.00 14.23 22.53
N SER A 109 -4.32 14.16 22.77
CA SER A 109 -5.15 15.34 23.06
C SER A 109 -4.92 15.93 24.46
N ALA A 110 -4.24 15.20 25.36
CA ALA A 110 -4.04 15.62 26.75
C ALA A 110 -2.90 16.64 26.98
N LYS A 111 -2.14 17.05 25.94
CA LYS A 111 -1.18 18.15 26.06
C LYS A 111 -1.44 19.23 25.01
N LYS A 112 -2.07 20.31 25.46
CA LYS A 112 -2.32 21.54 24.70
C LYS A 112 -1.02 22.11 24.11
N GLN A 113 -1.17 22.64 22.89
CA GLN A 113 -0.24 23.45 22.09
C GLN A 113 0.92 22.72 21.39
N ARG A 114 0.61 22.12 20.25
CA ARG A 114 1.40 22.23 19.01
C ARG A 114 0.46 22.01 17.83
N VAL A 115 0.40 22.96 16.90
CA VAL A 115 -0.19 22.74 15.59
C VAL A 115 0.62 21.59 14.97
N HIS A 116 0.01 20.42 14.79
CA HIS A 116 0.68 19.25 14.23
C HIS A 116 0.87 19.49 12.73
N THR A 117 2.10 19.84 12.33
CA THR A 117 2.46 20.15 10.93
C THR A 117 3.00 18.94 10.16
N GLY A 118 2.87 17.72 10.69
CA GLY A 118 3.40 16.47 10.10
C GLY A 118 4.93 16.29 10.17
N LEU A 119 5.69 17.30 10.61
CA LEU A 119 7.16 17.26 10.59
C LEU A 119 7.77 16.21 11.54
N ASN A 120 8.72 15.42 11.03
CA ASN A 120 9.50 14.42 11.78
C ASN A 120 8.63 13.42 12.56
N ASP A 121 7.45 13.09 12.07
CA ASP A 121 6.54 12.14 12.70
C ASP A 121 6.93 10.68 12.43
N ALA A 122 6.05 9.74 12.78
CA ALA A 122 6.34 8.31 12.64
C ALA A 122 6.56 7.89 11.19
N PHE A 123 5.84 8.51 10.24
CA PHE A 123 5.93 8.20 8.81
C PHE A 123 7.23 8.72 8.21
N GLU A 124 7.60 9.98 8.50
CA GLU A 124 8.90 10.52 8.07
C GLU A 124 10.06 9.72 8.68
N ARG A 125 9.99 9.33 9.96
CA ARG A 125 11.04 8.52 10.60
C ARG A 125 11.13 7.11 9.99
N LYS A 126 10.00 6.53 9.61
CA LYS A 126 9.94 5.23 8.93
C LYS A 126 10.52 5.30 7.53
N THR A 127 10.26 6.36 6.78
CA THR A 127 10.95 6.60 5.50
C THR A 127 12.45 6.81 5.71
N ALA A 128 12.82 7.59 6.73
CA ALA A 128 14.21 7.92 7.02
C ALA A 128 15.07 6.73 7.48
N SER A 129 14.49 5.56 7.79
CA SER A 129 15.29 4.36 8.10
C SER A 129 15.96 3.76 6.88
N ASP A 130 15.37 3.93 5.70
CA ASP A 130 15.80 3.26 4.45
C ASP A 130 16.02 4.25 3.29
N ALA A 131 15.90 5.55 3.57
CA ALA A 131 16.03 6.60 2.58
C ALA A 131 16.43 7.96 3.16
N GLN A 132 16.99 8.84 2.33
CA GLN A 132 17.30 10.21 2.73
C GLN A 132 16.17 11.17 2.32
N LEU A 133 15.54 11.81 3.30
CA LEU A 133 14.53 12.83 3.07
C LEU A 133 15.19 14.18 2.74
N VAL A 134 14.94 14.69 1.54
CA VAL A 134 15.65 15.88 1.00
C VAL A 134 14.77 17.09 0.74
N ALA A 135 13.46 16.92 0.58
CA ALA A 135 12.53 18.02 0.40
C ALA A 135 11.20 17.78 1.13
N ARG A 136 10.60 18.85 1.66
CA ARG A 136 9.24 18.85 2.24
C ARG A 136 8.39 19.95 1.62
N GLY A 137 7.34 19.54 0.92
CA GLY A 137 6.51 20.39 0.08
C GLY A 137 7.23 20.87 -1.17
N LEU A 138 6.47 21.24 -2.20
CA LEU A 138 6.99 21.66 -3.51
C LEU A 138 7.93 22.87 -3.45
N LYS A 139 7.87 23.67 -2.38
CA LYS A 139 8.76 24.82 -2.19
C LYS A 139 10.20 24.44 -1.83
N GLN A 140 10.45 23.20 -1.40
CA GLN A 140 11.79 22.71 -1.06
C GLN A 140 12.42 21.85 -2.17
N PHE A 141 11.65 21.48 -3.20
CA PHE A 141 12.18 20.85 -4.40
C PHE A 141 12.91 21.87 -5.27
N ALA A 142 13.79 21.39 -6.16
CA ALA A 142 14.33 22.25 -7.20
C ALA A 142 13.20 22.80 -8.09
N PRO A 143 13.29 24.02 -8.65
CA PRO A 143 12.21 24.61 -9.45
C PRO A 143 11.74 23.72 -10.60
N GLU A 144 12.66 23.03 -11.29
CA GLU A 144 12.39 22.09 -12.36
C GLU A 144 11.64 20.83 -11.88
N GLU A 145 12.03 20.28 -10.73
CA GLU A 145 11.37 19.13 -10.09
C GLU A 145 9.95 19.50 -9.66
N ALA A 146 9.77 20.67 -9.05
CA ALA A 146 8.46 21.17 -8.65
C ALA A 146 7.56 21.48 -9.85
N ALA A 147 8.12 21.96 -10.96
CA ALA A 147 7.39 22.17 -12.21
C ALA A 147 6.96 20.84 -12.84
N LEU A 148 7.84 19.83 -12.82
CA LEU A 148 7.53 18.47 -13.26
C LEU A 148 6.38 17.88 -12.45
N ILE A 149 6.45 17.89 -11.11
CA ILE A 149 5.37 17.35 -10.26
C ILE A 149 4.03 18.03 -10.59
N ARG A 150 4.02 19.37 -10.74
CA ARG A 150 2.78 20.09 -11.13
C ARG A 150 2.27 19.68 -12.51
N SER A 151 3.16 19.43 -13.46
CA SER A 151 2.79 18.94 -14.80
C SER A 151 2.16 17.56 -14.72
N GLU A 152 2.77 16.63 -13.99
CA GLU A 152 2.29 15.25 -13.84
C GLU A 152 0.94 15.21 -13.09
N LEU A 153 0.74 16.07 -12.08
CA LEU A 153 -0.56 16.19 -11.41
C LEU A 153 -1.68 16.64 -12.36
N ARG A 154 -1.39 17.52 -13.33
CA ARG A 154 -2.38 17.90 -14.36
C ARG A 154 -2.70 16.75 -15.30
N VAL A 155 -1.69 15.91 -15.61
CA VAL A 155 -1.92 14.68 -16.39
C VAL A 155 -2.85 13.73 -15.64
N VAL A 156 -2.62 13.53 -14.34
CA VAL A 156 -3.51 12.71 -13.47
C VAL A 156 -4.92 13.27 -13.42
N GLU A 157 -5.09 14.59 -13.23
CA GLU A 157 -6.41 15.22 -13.29
C GLU A 157 -7.09 14.95 -14.65
N GLY A 158 -6.36 15.12 -15.75
CA GLY A 158 -6.88 14.83 -17.09
C GLY A 158 -7.32 13.37 -17.24
N ILE A 159 -6.57 12.41 -16.71
CA ILE A 159 -6.93 10.98 -16.74
C ILE A 159 -8.27 10.76 -16.05
N PHE A 160 -8.42 11.22 -14.81
CA PHE A 160 -9.67 11.02 -14.08
C PHE A 160 -10.82 11.87 -14.62
N ALA A 161 -10.56 13.06 -15.17
CA ALA A 161 -11.59 13.92 -15.77
C ALA A 161 -12.19 13.28 -17.02
N ASP A 162 -11.33 12.83 -17.94
CA ASP A 162 -11.75 12.16 -19.18
C ASP A 162 -12.50 10.86 -18.84
N ALA A 163 -11.97 10.07 -17.89
CA ALA A 163 -12.61 8.85 -17.40
C ALA A 163 -13.98 9.10 -16.76
N ALA A 164 -14.10 10.10 -15.88
CA ALA A 164 -15.38 10.45 -15.25
C ALA A 164 -16.42 10.91 -16.27
N HIS A 165 -15.98 11.61 -17.32
CA HIS A 165 -16.86 12.03 -18.41
C HIS A 165 -17.41 10.84 -19.19
N VAL A 166 -16.55 9.90 -19.58
CA VAL A 166 -16.97 8.73 -20.39
C VAL A 166 -17.62 7.62 -19.58
N ALA A 167 -17.35 7.50 -18.27
CA ALA A 167 -18.02 6.53 -17.42
C ALA A 167 -19.56 6.72 -17.38
N GLY A 168 -20.05 7.93 -17.68
CA GLY A 168 -21.47 8.22 -17.85
C GLY A 168 -22.05 7.89 -19.24
N LEU A 169 -21.18 7.62 -20.22
CA LEU A 169 -21.57 7.28 -21.59
C LEU A 169 -21.78 5.77 -21.66
N ASN A 170 -23.03 5.36 -21.76
CA ASN A 170 -23.44 3.95 -21.77
C ASN A 170 -23.17 3.29 -23.14
N ASP A 171 -21.93 3.40 -23.64
CA ASP A 171 -21.50 2.95 -24.95
C ASP A 171 -20.73 1.60 -24.90
N THR A 172 -20.67 0.92 -26.05
CA THR A 172 -20.09 -0.42 -26.17
C THR A 172 -18.58 -0.45 -25.97
N GLU A 173 -17.87 0.62 -26.30
CA GLU A 173 -16.41 0.66 -26.21
C GLU A 173 -15.94 0.91 -24.78
N THR A 174 -16.65 1.78 -24.05
CA THR A 174 -16.47 2.00 -22.61
C THR A 174 -16.82 0.72 -21.84
N ALA A 175 -17.88 0.01 -22.22
CA ALA A 175 -18.19 -1.30 -21.66
C ALA A 175 -17.06 -2.32 -21.89
N ALA A 176 -16.44 -2.34 -23.07
CA ALA A 176 -15.31 -3.21 -23.35
C ALA A 176 -14.06 -2.84 -22.54
N VAL A 177 -13.83 -1.56 -22.22
CA VAL A 177 -12.76 -1.16 -21.29
C VAL A 177 -13.08 -1.71 -19.90
N HIS A 178 -14.31 -1.53 -19.41
CA HIS A 178 -14.72 -2.04 -18.10
C HIS A 178 -14.59 -3.56 -18.00
N GLU A 179 -14.97 -4.30 -19.04
CA GLU A 179 -14.82 -5.75 -19.06
C GLU A 179 -13.34 -6.18 -19.02
N SER A 180 -12.43 -5.46 -19.70
CA SER A 180 -10.99 -5.75 -19.64
C SER A 180 -10.42 -5.63 -18.21
N PHE A 181 -10.86 -4.63 -17.44
CA PHE A 181 -10.29 -4.34 -16.12
C PHE A 181 -11.03 -4.96 -14.94
N PHE A 182 -12.33 -5.26 -15.10
CA PHE A 182 -13.20 -5.75 -14.02
C PHE A 182 -13.91 -7.06 -14.38
N GLY A 183 -13.62 -7.66 -15.53
CA GLY A 183 -14.10 -8.98 -15.95
C GLY A 183 -15.55 -9.02 -16.39
N SER A 184 -16.08 -10.23 -16.60
CA SER A 184 -17.47 -10.44 -17.07
C SER A 184 -18.52 -9.86 -16.12
N GLU A 185 -18.19 -9.75 -14.84
CA GLU A 185 -19.06 -9.19 -13.80
C GLU A 185 -18.88 -7.67 -13.61
N HIS A 186 -18.22 -6.97 -14.53
CA HIS A 186 -17.92 -5.53 -14.42
C HIS A 186 -19.15 -4.66 -14.12
N ARG A 187 -20.34 -5.06 -14.58
CA ARG A 187 -21.60 -4.35 -14.31
C ARG A 187 -21.95 -4.32 -12.82
N ALA A 188 -21.60 -5.36 -12.06
CA ALA A 188 -21.87 -5.45 -10.62
C ALA A 188 -21.06 -4.42 -9.81
N VAL A 189 -19.91 -3.99 -10.34
CA VAL A 189 -18.99 -3.06 -9.66
C VAL A 189 -18.92 -1.68 -10.33
N ALA A 190 -19.70 -1.44 -11.39
CA ALA A 190 -19.61 -0.23 -12.19
C ALA A 190 -19.82 1.07 -11.38
N SER A 191 -20.79 1.08 -10.46
CA SER A 191 -21.06 2.25 -9.61
C SER A 191 -19.88 2.56 -8.68
N GLN A 192 -19.25 1.52 -8.12
CA GLN A 192 -18.10 1.66 -7.24
C GLN A 192 -16.87 2.16 -8.01
N VAL A 193 -16.64 1.65 -9.23
CA VAL A 193 -15.56 2.13 -10.10
C VAL A 193 -15.78 3.61 -10.44
N ALA A 194 -17.00 4.00 -10.83
CA ALA A 194 -17.33 5.39 -11.13
C ALA A 194 -17.12 6.30 -9.91
N GLU A 195 -17.46 5.84 -8.71
CA GLU A 195 -17.19 6.56 -7.48
C GLU A 195 -15.68 6.71 -7.21
N SER A 196 -14.89 5.65 -7.36
CA SER A 196 -13.44 5.69 -7.19
C SER A 196 -12.78 6.67 -8.18
N VAL A 197 -13.21 6.67 -9.45
CA VAL A 197 -12.76 7.63 -10.47
C VAL A 197 -13.13 9.07 -10.09
N ALA A 198 -14.36 9.30 -9.63
CA ALA A 198 -14.80 10.63 -9.20
C ALA A 198 -14.03 11.14 -7.98
N ARG A 199 -13.74 10.27 -7.01
CA ARG A 199 -12.90 10.57 -5.84
C ARG A 199 -11.45 10.85 -6.24
N GLY A 200 -10.90 10.07 -7.17
CA GLY A 200 -9.58 10.32 -7.78
C GLY A 200 -9.50 11.70 -8.43
N LEU A 201 -10.50 12.08 -9.23
CA LEU A 201 -10.61 13.43 -9.83
C LEU A 201 -10.67 14.56 -8.78
N ALA A 202 -11.45 14.36 -7.72
CA ALA A 202 -11.56 15.36 -6.66
C ALA A 202 -10.21 15.56 -5.95
N LEU A 203 -9.52 14.46 -5.63
CA LEU A 203 -8.21 14.51 -5.00
C LEU A 203 -7.14 15.11 -5.89
N SER A 204 -7.09 14.74 -7.17
CA SER A 204 -6.09 15.27 -8.11
C SER A 204 -6.15 16.80 -8.19
N ARG A 205 -7.34 17.39 -8.05
CA ARG A 205 -7.54 18.85 -7.97
C ARG A 205 -7.06 19.42 -6.64
N GLU A 206 -7.33 18.76 -5.51
CA GLU A 206 -6.89 19.25 -4.20
C GLU A 206 -5.37 19.17 -4.02
N TYR A 207 -4.72 18.14 -4.57
CA TYR A 207 -3.25 18.01 -4.58
C TYR A 207 -2.54 19.11 -5.39
N GLN A 208 -3.22 19.72 -6.36
CA GLN A 208 -2.74 20.90 -7.08
C GLN A 208 -3.02 22.22 -6.33
N GLY A 209 -3.87 22.18 -5.31
CA GLY A 209 -4.21 23.34 -4.50
C GLY A 209 -3.15 23.69 -3.45
N ARG A 210 -3.34 24.82 -2.77
CA ARG A 210 -2.42 25.36 -1.76
C ARG A 210 -2.03 24.34 -0.68
N TRP A 211 -2.98 23.54 -0.20
CA TRP A 211 -2.72 22.51 0.82
C TRP A 211 -2.05 21.27 0.24
N GLY A 212 -2.29 20.97 -1.04
CA GLY A 212 -1.67 19.86 -1.74
C GLY A 212 -0.17 20.06 -1.97
N GLU A 213 0.26 21.28 -2.28
CA GLU A 213 1.68 21.59 -2.49
C GLU A 213 2.57 21.25 -1.26
N GLU A 214 2.00 21.19 -0.06
CA GLU A 214 2.73 20.86 1.18
C GLU A 214 2.87 19.34 1.40
N LYS A 215 2.18 18.50 0.61
CA LYS A 215 2.06 17.04 0.84
C LYS A 215 3.08 16.19 0.08
N PHE A 216 4.00 16.79 -0.67
CA PHE A 216 5.03 16.06 -1.42
C PHE A 216 6.35 16.06 -0.67
N LEU A 217 6.99 14.91 -0.56
CA LEU A 217 8.29 14.76 0.08
C LEU A 217 9.27 14.17 -0.92
N GLY A 218 10.41 14.85 -1.10
CA GLY A 218 11.47 14.38 -1.98
C GLY A 218 12.38 13.45 -1.22
N VAL A 219 12.64 12.28 -1.78
CA VAL A 219 13.42 11.23 -1.15
C VAL A 219 14.49 10.72 -2.11
N ASP A 220 15.71 10.56 -1.60
CA ASP A 220 16.80 9.88 -2.29
C ASP A 220 16.95 8.47 -1.70
N THR A 221 16.73 7.45 -2.54
CA THR A 221 16.85 6.04 -2.15
C THR A 221 17.15 5.16 -3.37
N ASP A 222 17.83 4.04 -3.14
CA ASP A 222 18.18 3.08 -4.20
C ASP A 222 17.04 2.10 -4.53
N THR A 223 15.92 2.16 -3.81
CA THR A 223 14.75 1.33 -4.09
C THR A 223 14.19 1.59 -5.50
N ASN A 224 13.40 0.64 -6.00
CA ASN A 224 12.72 0.76 -7.29
C ASN A 224 11.33 1.40 -7.20
N SER A 225 10.92 1.90 -6.04
CA SER A 225 9.64 2.59 -5.90
C SER A 225 9.76 4.02 -6.44
N GLU A 226 8.88 4.41 -7.36
CA GLU A 226 8.83 5.76 -7.91
C GLU A 226 8.17 6.74 -6.94
N ALA A 227 7.05 6.32 -6.36
CA ALA A 227 6.36 7.00 -5.29
C ALA A 227 5.80 5.97 -4.29
N TRP A 228 5.46 6.43 -3.10
CA TRP A 228 4.62 5.67 -2.17
C TRP A 228 3.91 6.62 -1.20
N MET A 229 2.86 6.11 -0.59
CA MET A 229 2.15 6.75 0.52
C MET A 229 1.96 5.76 1.67
N TYR A 230 1.67 6.30 2.87
CA TYR A 230 1.21 5.48 3.98
C TYR A 230 -0.28 5.70 4.16
N LYS A 231 -1.08 4.64 4.02
CA LYS A 231 -2.55 4.72 4.08
C LYS A 231 -3.08 5.30 5.39
N GLY A 232 -2.36 5.05 6.50
CA GLY A 232 -2.63 5.63 7.81
C GLY A 232 -2.11 7.06 8.03
N ASP A 233 -1.39 7.65 7.07
CA ASP A 233 -0.92 9.03 7.17
C ASP A 233 -2.07 10.00 6.89
N PHE A 234 -2.68 10.50 7.96
CA PHE A 234 -3.74 11.52 7.90
C PHE A 234 -3.27 12.81 7.19
N HIS A 235 -1.97 13.07 7.07
CA HIS A 235 -1.48 14.21 6.29
C HIS A 235 -1.56 13.97 4.78
N GLY A 236 -1.75 12.73 4.33
CA GLY A 236 -1.89 12.37 2.92
C GLY A 236 -0.64 12.65 2.10
N ARG A 237 0.54 12.39 2.67
CA ARG A 237 1.81 12.73 2.02
C ARG A 237 2.26 11.66 1.03
N PHE A 238 2.81 12.13 -0.08
CA PHE A 238 3.47 11.28 -1.09
C PHE A 238 4.98 11.46 -1.01
N PHE A 239 5.67 10.34 -0.91
CA PHE A 239 7.12 10.28 -0.89
C PHE A 239 7.57 9.94 -2.31
N LEU A 240 8.27 10.87 -2.94
CA LEU A 240 8.69 10.80 -4.33
C LEU A 240 10.17 10.46 -4.39
N ASN A 241 10.50 9.35 -5.02
CA ASN A 241 11.88 8.96 -5.26
C ASN A 241 12.45 9.79 -6.41
N ARG A 242 13.41 10.67 -6.10
CA ARG A 242 13.98 11.60 -7.07
C ARG A 242 14.69 10.91 -8.25
N LYS A 243 15.13 9.67 -8.05
CA LYS A 243 15.71 8.81 -9.10
C LYS A 243 14.77 8.58 -10.29
N TYR A 244 13.46 8.60 -10.05
CA TYR A 244 12.41 8.31 -11.04
C TYR A 244 11.61 9.54 -11.45
N MET A 245 12.03 10.74 -11.05
CA MET A 245 11.36 11.98 -11.45
C MET A 245 11.65 12.31 -12.93
N ARG A 246 10.88 11.69 -13.82
CA ARG A 246 10.92 11.91 -15.26
C ARG A 246 9.54 12.29 -15.80
N GLN A 247 9.54 13.12 -16.84
CA GLN A 247 8.33 13.54 -17.51
C GLN A 247 7.64 12.34 -18.19
N GLY A 248 6.34 12.19 -17.94
CA GLY A 248 5.52 11.12 -18.49
C GLY A 248 5.55 9.80 -17.72
N GLU A 249 6.49 9.61 -16.79
CA GLU A 249 6.61 8.38 -15.98
C GLU A 249 5.80 8.49 -14.68
N LEU A 250 5.90 9.65 -14.00
CA LEU A 250 5.39 9.81 -12.63
C LEU A 250 3.86 9.87 -12.51
N SER A 251 3.13 10.31 -13.55
CA SER A 251 1.67 10.48 -13.47
C SER A 251 0.92 9.19 -13.09
N MET A 252 1.33 8.03 -13.61
CA MET A 252 0.65 6.77 -13.29
C MET A 252 0.85 6.38 -11.82
N SER A 253 2.08 6.51 -11.30
CA SER A 253 2.34 6.29 -9.87
C SER A 253 1.61 7.30 -8.98
N LEU A 254 1.59 8.59 -9.33
CA LEU A 254 0.81 9.57 -8.55
C LEU A 254 -0.68 9.26 -8.56
N GLY A 255 -1.23 8.87 -9.71
CA GLY A 255 -2.62 8.45 -9.83
C GLY A 255 -2.93 7.22 -8.98
N HIS A 256 -2.04 6.22 -9.00
CA HIS A 256 -2.09 5.04 -8.15
C HIS A 256 -2.07 5.41 -6.65
N GLU A 257 -1.09 6.19 -6.19
CA GLU A 257 -0.97 6.60 -4.78
C GLU A 257 -2.20 7.38 -4.29
N MET A 258 -2.81 8.21 -5.15
CA MET A 258 -4.05 8.92 -4.82
C MET A 258 -5.21 7.97 -4.53
N LEU A 259 -5.27 6.82 -5.18
CA LEU A 259 -6.36 5.86 -4.98
C LEU A 259 -6.28 5.14 -3.63
N HIS A 260 -5.08 4.99 -3.05
CA HIS A 260 -4.91 4.46 -1.70
C HIS A 260 -5.35 5.42 -0.60
N THR A 261 -5.40 6.72 -0.90
CA THR A 261 -5.69 7.72 0.12
C THR A 261 -7.06 7.51 0.74
N ASN A 262 -7.16 7.97 1.99
CA ASN A 262 -8.39 7.92 2.76
C ASN A 262 -8.78 9.36 3.14
N ARG A 263 -9.13 9.64 4.40
CA ARG A 263 -9.31 11.03 4.86
C ARG A 263 -7.95 11.74 4.98
N ILE A 264 -7.83 12.91 4.37
CA ILE A 264 -6.62 13.75 4.41
C ILE A 264 -6.89 15.08 5.13
N ASP A 265 -5.95 15.53 5.97
CA ASP A 265 -6.00 16.83 6.62
C ASP A 265 -6.14 17.97 5.59
N ARG A 266 -7.07 18.89 5.87
CA ARG A 266 -7.40 20.09 5.07
C ARG A 266 -7.93 19.83 3.67
N PHE A 267 -8.19 18.58 3.32
CA PHE A 267 -8.86 18.21 2.08
C PHE A 267 -10.35 18.02 2.34
N HIS A 268 -11.17 18.47 1.41
CA HIS A 268 -12.60 18.18 1.41
C HIS A 268 -12.86 16.79 0.84
N ALA A 269 -12.13 16.40 -0.21
CA ALA A 269 -12.24 15.09 -0.81
C ALA A 269 -11.81 13.98 0.17
N ILE A 270 -12.31 12.78 -0.10
CA ILE A 270 -11.96 11.56 0.60
C ILE A 270 -11.54 10.58 -0.48
N GLY A 271 -10.40 9.93 -0.29
CA GLY A 271 -9.92 8.99 -1.29
C GLY A 271 -10.74 7.70 -1.37
N PRO A 272 -10.47 6.90 -2.41
CA PRO A 272 -11.14 5.62 -2.63
C PRO A 272 -10.77 4.55 -1.61
N ASN A 273 -9.63 4.68 -0.92
CA ASN A 273 -9.10 3.66 -0.01
C ASN A 273 -8.85 2.31 -0.71
N ALA A 274 -8.39 2.36 -1.96
CA ALA A 274 -8.02 1.18 -2.74
C ALA A 274 -6.82 0.44 -2.11
N ALA A 275 -6.63 -0.81 -2.52
CA ALA A 275 -5.55 -1.69 -2.08
C ALA A 275 -4.65 -2.09 -3.26
N ASP A 276 -3.50 -2.71 -2.92
CA ASP A 276 -2.60 -3.37 -3.87
C ASP A 276 -2.83 -4.87 -3.83
N PHE A 277 -3.93 -5.32 -4.42
CA PHE A 277 -4.18 -6.77 -4.50
C PHE A 277 -3.27 -7.43 -5.53
N PHE A 278 -3.03 -6.75 -6.65
CA PHE A 278 -2.13 -7.18 -7.70
C PHE A 278 -1.74 -6.00 -8.58
N TYR A 279 -0.57 -6.09 -9.20
CA TYR A 279 -0.06 -5.07 -10.10
C TYR A 279 -0.35 -5.40 -11.56
N LEU A 280 -0.46 -4.37 -12.39
CA LEU A 280 -0.58 -4.48 -13.84
C LEU A 280 0.72 -3.98 -14.49
N ASP A 281 1.52 -4.91 -15.00
CA ASP A 281 2.78 -4.62 -15.66
C ASP A 281 2.88 -5.40 -16.97
N GLY A 282 2.99 -4.66 -18.08
CA GLY A 282 3.11 -5.21 -19.43
C GLY A 282 4.33 -6.11 -19.61
N ASP A 283 5.44 -5.84 -18.92
CA ASP A 283 6.70 -6.59 -19.04
C ASP A 283 6.60 -7.97 -18.36
N MET A 284 5.78 -8.09 -17.32
CA MET A 284 5.56 -9.34 -16.58
C MET A 284 4.48 -10.24 -17.20
N ARG A 285 3.85 -9.80 -18.29
CA ARG A 285 2.74 -10.50 -18.95
C ARG A 285 3.02 -11.97 -19.27
N SER A 286 4.27 -12.31 -19.59
CA SER A 286 4.69 -13.69 -19.91
C SER A 286 4.53 -14.69 -18.76
N LEU A 287 4.36 -14.20 -17.52
CA LEU A 287 4.16 -15.04 -16.33
C LEU A 287 2.67 -15.36 -16.09
N LEU A 288 1.75 -14.73 -16.82
CA LEU A 288 0.31 -15.03 -16.74
C LEU A 288 -0.05 -16.28 -17.52
N GLY A 289 -1.15 -16.91 -17.11
CA GLY A 289 -1.74 -18.03 -17.84
C GLY A 289 -2.59 -17.55 -19.01
N GLY A 290 -2.36 -18.13 -20.18
CA GLY A 290 -3.19 -17.94 -21.37
C GLY A 290 -2.59 -16.97 -22.39
N ASP A 291 -3.12 -17.02 -23.61
CA ASP A 291 -2.76 -16.11 -24.69
C ASP A 291 -3.82 -15.01 -24.78
N SER A 292 -3.38 -13.74 -24.90
CA SER A 292 -4.25 -12.68 -25.41
C SER A 292 -3.67 -12.18 -26.74
N PRO A 293 -4.39 -12.31 -27.86
CA PRO A 293 -3.89 -11.81 -29.14
C PRO A 293 -4.00 -10.28 -29.24
N THR A 294 -4.69 -9.63 -28.30
CA THR A 294 -5.05 -8.22 -28.41
C THR A 294 -3.90 -7.33 -27.93
N LEU A 295 -3.48 -6.41 -28.82
CA LEU A 295 -2.61 -5.30 -28.49
C LEU A 295 -3.47 -4.07 -28.24
N TYR A 296 -3.22 -3.41 -27.11
CA TYR A 296 -3.91 -2.20 -26.70
C TYR A 296 -2.91 -1.05 -26.61
N ASP A 297 -3.38 0.18 -26.78
CA ASP A 297 -2.56 1.39 -26.58
C ASP A 297 -2.06 1.53 -25.13
N VAL A 298 -2.81 0.97 -24.18
CA VAL A 298 -2.42 0.82 -22.77
C VAL A 298 -2.13 -0.67 -22.52
N ALA A 299 -0.85 -1.03 -22.42
CA ALA A 299 -0.41 -2.43 -22.37
C ALA A 299 -1.03 -3.20 -21.18
N GLU A 300 -1.22 -2.51 -20.06
CA GLU A 300 -1.79 -3.01 -18.81
C GLU A 300 -3.24 -3.47 -18.97
N ARG A 301 -3.96 -2.96 -19.98
CA ARG A 301 -5.29 -3.46 -20.34
C ARG A 301 -5.25 -4.94 -20.74
N GLY A 302 -4.22 -5.36 -21.47
CA GLY A 302 -4.05 -6.75 -21.88
C GLY A 302 -3.65 -7.67 -20.72
N VAL A 303 -2.84 -7.15 -19.79
CA VAL A 303 -2.48 -7.83 -18.54
C VAL A 303 -3.74 -8.03 -17.68
N SER A 304 -4.53 -6.97 -17.50
CA SER A 304 -5.76 -7.02 -16.73
C SER A 304 -6.78 -7.99 -17.33
N GLU A 305 -6.94 -7.99 -18.67
CA GLU A 305 -7.84 -8.91 -19.36
C GLU A 305 -7.48 -10.38 -19.07
N LEU A 306 -6.20 -10.73 -19.07
CA LEU A 306 -5.73 -12.08 -18.74
C LEU A 306 -6.04 -12.43 -17.27
N ILE A 307 -5.77 -11.53 -16.33
CA ILE A 307 -6.08 -11.73 -14.91
C ILE A 307 -7.59 -11.89 -14.71
N MET A 308 -8.41 -11.04 -15.34
CA MET A 308 -9.88 -11.06 -15.24
C MET A 308 -10.51 -12.32 -15.84
N ARG A 309 -9.83 -12.96 -16.82
CA ARG A 309 -10.19 -14.28 -17.36
C ARG A 309 -9.76 -15.46 -16.48
N GLY A 310 -9.20 -15.20 -15.30
CA GLY A 310 -8.70 -16.23 -14.39
C GLY A 310 -7.31 -16.74 -14.74
N GLY A 311 -6.51 -15.91 -15.41
CA GLY A 311 -5.12 -16.22 -15.79
C GLY A 311 -4.06 -15.81 -14.78
N LEU A 312 -4.43 -15.37 -13.57
CA LEU A 312 -3.45 -14.98 -12.54
C LEU A 312 -2.64 -16.19 -12.10
N THR A 313 -1.32 -16.04 -11.94
CA THR A 313 -0.43 -17.12 -11.49
C THR A 313 0.32 -16.71 -10.23
N VAL A 314 0.81 -17.70 -9.48
CA VAL A 314 1.68 -17.47 -8.32
C VAL A 314 3.00 -16.83 -8.77
N ASP A 315 3.55 -17.26 -9.91
CA ASP A 315 4.80 -16.72 -10.45
C ASP A 315 4.67 -15.24 -10.82
N TYR A 316 3.52 -14.85 -11.39
CA TYR A 316 3.23 -13.45 -11.67
C TYR A 316 3.20 -12.62 -10.38
N LEU A 317 2.50 -13.06 -9.34
CA LEU A 317 2.48 -12.34 -8.05
C LEU A 317 3.88 -12.25 -7.41
N ASN A 318 4.63 -13.34 -7.41
CA ASN A 318 6.00 -13.39 -6.86
C ASN A 318 6.98 -12.52 -7.65
N ALA A 319 6.70 -12.19 -8.90
CA ALA A 319 7.52 -11.23 -9.65
C ALA A 319 7.46 -9.82 -9.03
N PHE A 320 6.38 -9.48 -8.31
CA PHE A 320 6.26 -8.20 -7.63
C PHE A 320 6.71 -8.28 -6.19
N SER A 321 6.32 -9.27 -5.41
CA SER A 321 6.68 -9.30 -3.98
C SER A 321 6.67 -10.73 -3.45
N ASP A 322 7.44 -10.99 -2.39
CA ASP A 322 7.30 -12.21 -1.61
C ASP A 322 6.20 -12.08 -0.52
N TYR A 323 5.70 -10.85 -0.30
CA TYR A 323 4.64 -10.51 0.65
C TYR A 323 3.33 -10.27 -0.09
N HIS A 324 2.31 -11.08 0.21
CA HIS A 324 1.03 -11.11 -0.49
C HIS A 324 -0.16 -10.77 0.41
N ASP A 325 0.10 -10.14 1.56
CA ASP A 325 -0.89 -9.96 2.62
C ASP A 325 -2.16 -9.26 2.12
N SER A 326 -2.04 -8.20 1.31
CA SER A 326 -3.19 -7.51 0.71
C SER A 326 -4.05 -8.44 -0.13
N PHE A 327 -3.44 -9.25 -0.99
CA PHE A 327 -4.14 -10.20 -1.85
C PHE A 327 -4.83 -11.30 -1.04
N LEU A 328 -4.10 -11.89 -0.08
CA LEU A 328 -4.62 -12.93 0.81
C LEU A 328 -5.80 -12.38 1.65
N PHE A 329 -5.62 -11.21 2.25
CA PHE A 329 -6.65 -10.51 3.01
C PHE A 329 -7.88 -10.22 2.15
N GLY A 330 -7.70 -9.69 0.93
CA GLY A 330 -8.83 -9.39 0.04
C GLY A 330 -9.67 -10.61 -0.32
N ILE A 331 -9.05 -11.78 -0.46
CA ILE A 331 -9.77 -13.04 -0.69
C ILE A 331 -10.43 -13.54 0.60
N SER A 332 -9.71 -13.52 1.71
CA SER A 332 -10.22 -13.97 3.01
C SER A 332 -11.42 -13.14 3.47
N ASP A 333 -11.33 -11.81 3.36
CA ASP A 333 -12.39 -10.86 3.68
C ASP A 333 -13.62 -11.09 2.80
N TYR A 334 -13.44 -11.21 1.47
CA TYR A 334 -14.54 -11.45 0.54
C TYR A 334 -15.28 -12.77 0.82
N LEU A 335 -14.55 -13.82 1.17
CA LEU A 335 -15.12 -15.15 1.46
C LEU A 335 -15.58 -15.32 2.91
N GLY A 336 -15.23 -14.38 3.80
CA GLY A 336 -15.48 -14.49 5.24
C GLY A 336 -14.72 -15.65 5.89
N ILE A 337 -13.49 -15.93 5.43
CA ILE A 337 -12.61 -16.97 5.97
C ILE A 337 -11.43 -16.35 6.72
N GLY A 338 -10.80 -17.11 7.63
CA GLY A 338 -9.66 -16.62 8.41
C GLY A 338 -8.36 -16.44 7.60
N ASP A 339 -7.30 -16.03 8.30
CA ASP A 339 -6.02 -15.58 7.70
C ASP A 339 -5.06 -16.73 7.32
N ASP A 340 -5.46 -17.99 7.47
CA ASP A 340 -4.61 -19.17 7.20
C ASP A 340 -4.56 -19.57 5.71
N LEU A 341 -4.84 -18.64 4.79
CA LEU A 341 -4.92 -18.92 3.36
C LEU A 341 -3.53 -18.87 2.70
N ASP A 342 -3.08 -20.00 2.15
CA ASP A 342 -1.85 -20.02 1.36
C ASP A 342 -2.04 -19.41 -0.04
N LEU A 343 -0.98 -18.78 -0.57
CA LEU A 343 -1.00 -18.07 -1.85
C LEU A 343 -1.49 -18.92 -3.03
N LYS A 344 -1.12 -20.20 -3.07
CA LYS A 344 -1.52 -21.08 -4.18
C LYS A 344 -3.01 -21.37 -4.13
N THR A 345 -3.57 -21.57 -2.95
CA THR A 345 -5.02 -21.73 -2.77
C THR A 345 -5.76 -20.42 -3.05
N ALA A 346 -5.22 -19.29 -2.60
CA ALA A 346 -5.76 -17.95 -2.88
C ALA A 346 -5.89 -17.68 -4.39
N VAL A 347 -4.81 -17.90 -5.16
CA VAL A 347 -4.83 -17.73 -6.63
C VAL A 347 -5.88 -18.63 -7.30
N LYS A 348 -6.04 -19.88 -6.84
CA LYS A 348 -7.08 -20.78 -7.37
C LYS A 348 -8.48 -20.25 -7.09
N LEU A 349 -8.75 -19.78 -5.87
CA LEU A 349 -10.04 -19.20 -5.50
C LEU A 349 -10.33 -17.94 -6.34
N PHE A 350 -9.34 -17.06 -6.49
CA PHE A 350 -9.40 -15.87 -7.34
C PHE A 350 -9.77 -16.23 -8.78
N ASN A 351 -9.04 -17.15 -9.40
CA ASN A 351 -9.29 -17.57 -10.78
C ASN A 351 -10.62 -18.30 -10.97
N ALA A 352 -11.14 -18.97 -9.94
CA ALA A 352 -12.42 -19.68 -10.02
C ALA A 352 -13.65 -18.78 -9.83
N ASN A 353 -13.51 -17.57 -9.30
CA ASN A 353 -14.65 -16.72 -8.91
C ASN A 353 -14.67 -15.36 -9.65
N PRO A 354 -15.42 -15.22 -10.77
CA PRO A 354 -15.49 -13.98 -11.55
C PRO A 354 -15.97 -12.76 -10.75
N LEU A 355 -16.94 -12.93 -9.85
CA LEU A 355 -17.49 -11.84 -9.06
C LEU A 355 -16.48 -11.33 -8.02
N MET A 356 -15.73 -12.24 -7.38
CA MET A 356 -14.64 -11.87 -6.48
C MET A 356 -13.53 -11.13 -7.23
N ARG A 357 -13.17 -11.55 -8.45
CA ARG A 357 -12.20 -10.82 -9.28
C ARG A 357 -12.67 -9.41 -9.59
N ALA A 358 -13.92 -9.24 -10.01
CA ALA A 358 -14.51 -7.93 -10.26
C ALA A 358 -14.49 -7.05 -8.99
N HIS A 359 -14.90 -7.61 -7.84
CA HIS A 359 -14.90 -6.91 -6.56
C HIS A 359 -13.50 -6.46 -6.15
N MET A 360 -12.51 -7.36 -6.17
CA MET A 360 -11.13 -7.03 -5.84
C MET A 360 -10.56 -6.02 -6.84
N ALA A 361 -10.75 -6.21 -8.15
CA ALA A 361 -10.27 -5.27 -9.17
C ALA A 361 -10.89 -3.87 -9.02
N SER A 362 -12.16 -3.76 -8.65
CA SER A 362 -12.81 -2.46 -8.39
C SER A 362 -12.30 -1.72 -7.15
N ASN A 363 -11.55 -2.42 -6.30
CA ASN A 363 -10.86 -1.92 -5.11
C ASN A 363 -9.33 -1.94 -5.28
N ASN A 364 -8.81 -2.22 -6.47
CA ASN A 364 -7.38 -2.31 -6.76
C ASN A 364 -6.89 -1.01 -7.42
N ALA A 365 -5.86 -0.37 -6.87
CA ALA A 365 -5.40 0.94 -7.35
C ALA A 365 -5.00 0.90 -8.84
N ASP A 366 -4.18 -0.08 -9.22
CA ASP A 366 -3.76 -0.29 -10.61
C ASP A 366 -4.93 -0.48 -11.57
N SER A 367 -5.88 -1.36 -11.22
CA SER A 367 -7.06 -1.62 -12.05
C SER A 367 -7.86 -0.33 -12.32
N ILE A 368 -8.03 0.51 -11.30
CA ILE A 368 -8.80 1.76 -11.43
C ILE A 368 -8.04 2.79 -12.27
N ILE A 369 -6.74 3.03 -12.00
CA ILE A 369 -5.99 4.06 -12.72
C ILE A 369 -5.75 3.68 -14.20
N TYR A 370 -5.46 2.40 -14.49
CA TYR A 370 -5.27 1.96 -15.88
C TYR A 370 -6.60 1.85 -16.65
N ALA A 371 -7.71 1.54 -15.98
CA ALA A 371 -9.04 1.68 -16.57
C ALA A 371 -9.33 3.15 -16.93
N ALA A 372 -9.07 4.08 -16.02
CA ALA A 372 -9.20 5.51 -16.26
C ALA A 372 -8.32 5.98 -17.42
N LYS A 373 -7.07 5.51 -17.49
CA LYS A 373 -6.15 5.81 -18.59
C LYS A 373 -6.66 5.27 -19.93
N SER A 374 -7.16 4.05 -19.95
CA SER A 374 -7.70 3.43 -21.17
C SER A 374 -8.96 4.15 -21.66
N MET A 375 -9.82 4.58 -20.73
CA MET A 375 -10.97 5.43 -21.02
C MET A 375 -10.58 6.79 -21.58
N GLN A 376 -9.54 7.43 -21.03
CA GLN A 376 -8.98 8.68 -21.56
C GLN A 376 -8.49 8.51 -23.00
N VAL A 377 -7.70 7.47 -23.29
CA VAL A 377 -7.16 7.22 -24.64
C VAL A 377 -8.31 7.05 -25.64
N LEU A 378 -9.32 6.25 -25.27
CA LEU A 378 -10.53 6.06 -26.08
C LEU A 378 -11.27 7.39 -26.32
N HIS A 379 -11.46 8.20 -25.28
CA HIS A 379 -12.15 9.49 -25.38
C HIS A 379 -11.45 10.47 -26.32
N ARG A 380 -10.12 10.56 -26.19
CA ARG A 380 -9.30 11.48 -26.99
C ARG A 380 -9.26 11.07 -28.46
N ALA A 381 -9.14 9.78 -28.74
CA ALA A 381 -9.22 9.27 -30.10
C ALA A 381 -10.57 9.65 -30.76
N LYS A 382 -11.70 9.44 -30.06
CA LYS A 382 -13.03 9.83 -30.58
C LYS A 382 -13.14 11.33 -30.87
N THR A 383 -12.58 12.16 -29.99
CA THR A 383 -12.62 13.62 -30.13
C THR A 383 -11.78 14.10 -31.32
N GLU A 384 -10.59 13.50 -31.50
CA GLU A 384 -9.71 13.79 -32.63
C GLU A 384 -10.35 13.37 -33.97
N TYR A 385 -10.95 12.17 -34.04
CA TYR A 385 -11.68 11.73 -35.22
C TYR A 385 -12.86 12.66 -35.55
N ALA A 386 -13.67 13.04 -34.55
CA ALA A 386 -14.78 13.96 -34.77
C ALA A 386 -14.30 15.35 -35.27
N TRP A 387 -13.14 15.82 -34.80
CA TRP A 387 -12.54 17.05 -35.30
C TRP A 387 -12.05 16.90 -36.75
N LEU A 388 -11.36 15.81 -37.09
CA LEU A 388 -10.90 15.55 -38.46
C LEU A 388 -12.08 15.43 -39.44
N ASP A 389 -13.14 14.72 -39.06
CA ASP A 389 -14.35 14.60 -39.88
C ASP A 389 -15.02 15.95 -40.12
N SER A 390 -14.99 16.86 -39.13
CA SER A 390 -15.53 18.21 -39.30
C SER A 390 -14.76 19.04 -40.33
N LEU A 391 -13.46 18.78 -40.52
CA LEU A 391 -12.61 19.46 -41.51
C LEU A 391 -12.79 18.94 -42.94
N ILE A 392 -13.41 17.76 -43.12
CA ILE A 392 -13.70 17.18 -44.44
C ILE A 392 -15.02 17.71 -45.02
N HIS A 393 -15.86 18.30 -44.16
CA HIS A 393 -17.18 18.85 -44.52
C HIS A 393 -17.20 20.38 -44.71
N ASP A 394 -16.05 21.05 -44.51
CA ASP A 394 -15.77 22.43 -44.93
C ASP A 394 -14.94 22.44 -46.23
#